data_AF-A0A964LC50-F1
#
_entry.id   AF-A0A964LC50-F1
#
_cell.length_a   1.000
_cell.length_b   1.000
_cell.length_c   1.000
_cell.angle_alpha   90.00
_cell.angle_beta   90.00
_cell.angle_gamma   90.00
#
_symmetry.space_group_name_H-M   'P 1'
#
loop_
_entity.id
_entity.type
_entity.pdbx_description
1 polymer ?
#
loop_
_entity_poly.entity_id
_entity_poly.type
_entity_poly.pdbx_seq_one_letter_code
_entity_poly.pdbx_strand_id
1 'polypeptide(L)'
;MEDFRKLLTEPWFFLFFGYFLTITIETTVLCVGLSDQHRMSRRLLAGLWLTACTYPIIVLVVPYWYDPGKERIAYLLVAEPIAHFGECLLFYLAFGPLRNFWRDMAAVFAANLASFGLGELLYYSLGFYDA
;
A
#
# COMPACT_ATOMS: atom_id res chain seq x y z
N MET A 1 9.47 13.22 21.22
CA MET A 1 9.75 12.02 20.38
C MET A 1 9.23 10.74 21.04
N GLU A 2 9.36 10.56 22.36
CA GLU A 2 8.76 9.42 23.07
C GLU A 2 7.23 9.34 22.99
N ASP A 3 6.53 10.48 23.08
CA ASP A 3 5.06 10.50 22.93
C ASP A 3 4.61 10.12 21.52
N PHE A 4 5.39 10.48 20.50
CA PHE A 4 5.13 10.10 19.11
C PHE A 4 5.36 8.59 18.89
N ARG A 5 6.41 8.02 19.49
CA ARG A 5 6.62 6.56 19.52
C ARG A 5 5.49 5.82 20.23
N LYS A 6 5.02 6.33 21.38
CA LYS A 6 3.90 5.74 22.13
C LYS A 6 2.58 5.77 21.36
N LEU A 7 2.31 6.86 20.63
CA LEU A 7 1.17 6.97 19.72
C LEU A 7 1.27 5.99 18.54
N LEU A 8 2.48 5.75 18.03
CA LEU A 8 2.72 4.78 16.95
C LEU A 8 2.72 3.31 17.42
N THR A 9 2.85 3.04 18.73
CA THR A 9 2.64 1.69 19.28
C THR A 9 1.17 1.35 19.49
N GLU A 10 0.24 2.31 19.43
CA GLU A 10 -1.18 1.97 19.34
C GLU A 10 -1.47 1.40 17.94
N PRO A 11 -1.84 0.12 17.83
CA PRO A 11 -2.00 -0.54 16.53
C PRO A 11 -2.97 0.23 15.63
N TRP A 12 -4.08 0.71 16.20
CA TRP A 12 -5.11 1.42 15.46
C TRP A 12 -4.65 2.79 14.93
N PHE A 13 -3.83 3.51 15.69
CA PHE A 13 -3.35 4.82 15.27
C PHE A 13 -2.25 4.69 14.20
N PHE A 14 -1.36 3.70 14.37
CA PHE A 14 -0.40 3.34 13.34
C PHE A 14 -1.09 2.91 12.04
N LEU A 15 -2.15 2.11 12.15
CA LEU A 15 -2.91 1.66 10.99
C LEU A 15 -3.65 2.81 10.30
N PHE A 16 -4.29 3.69 11.07
CA PHE A 16 -5.00 4.84 10.51
C PHE A 16 -4.04 5.82 9.84
N PHE A 17 -2.95 6.18 10.50
CA PHE A 17 -1.95 7.10 9.93
C PHE A 17 -1.21 6.47 8.74
N GLY A 18 -0.83 5.20 8.88
CA GLY A 18 -0.21 4.42 7.80
C GLY A 18 -1.08 4.36 6.56
N TYR A 19 -2.39 4.17 6.72
CA TYR A 19 -3.35 4.19 5.61
C TYR A 19 -3.32 5.52 4.81
N PHE A 20 -3.39 6.67 5.47
CA PHE A 20 -3.34 7.96 4.77
C PHE A 20 -1.99 8.22 4.12
N LEU A 21 -0.90 7.80 4.76
CA LEU A 21 0.43 7.91 4.20
C LEU A 21 0.54 7.09 2.91
N THR A 22 0.09 5.83 2.95
CA THR A 22 0.03 4.94 1.79
C THR A 22 -0.78 5.56 0.66
N ILE A 23 -2.01 6.03 0.92
CA ILE A 23 -2.84 6.69 -0.10
C ILE A 23 -2.10 7.88 -0.71
N THR A 24 -1.43 8.69 0.10
CA THR A 24 -0.72 9.88 -0.38
C THR A 24 0.41 9.51 -1.33
N ILE A 25 1.21 8.50 -0.97
CA ILE A 25 2.31 8.00 -1.79
C ILE A 25 1.77 7.39 -3.09
N GLU A 26 0.83 6.45 -2.99
CA GLU A 26 0.27 5.75 -4.15
C GLU A 26 -0.41 6.72 -5.11
N THR A 27 -1.23 7.62 -4.57
CA THR A 27 -1.93 8.64 -5.37
C THR A 27 -0.93 9.53 -6.10
N THR A 28 0.19 9.90 -5.47
CA THR A 28 1.23 10.72 -6.13
C THR A 28 1.87 9.96 -7.29
N VAL A 29 2.23 8.70 -7.07
CA VAL A 29 2.82 7.85 -8.12
C VAL A 29 1.82 7.62 -9.25
N LEU A 30 0.55 7.34 -8.95
CA LEU A 30 -0.50 7.18 -9.96
C LEU A 30 -0.78 8.48 -10.73
N CYS A 31 -0.77 9.63 -10.05
CA CYS A 31 -0.94 10.94 -10.68
C CYS A 31 0.13 11.21 -11.74
N VAL A 32 1.36 10.73 -11.54
CA VAL A 32 2.48 10.92 -12.47
C VAL A 32 2.56 9.79 -13.50
N GLY A 33 2.37 8.54 -13.08
CA GLY A 33 2.64 7.34 -13.87
C GLY A 33 1.52 6.96 -14.83
N LEU A 34 0.25 7.11 -14.43
CA LEU A 34 -0.89 6.70 -15.24
C LEU A 34 -0.94 7.45 -16.58
N SER A 35 -1.39 6.73 -17.61
CA SER A 35 -1.53 7.31 -18.95
C SER A 35 -2.57 8.45 -19.01
N ASP A 36 -2.53 9.20 -20.11
CA ASP A 36 -3.40 10.34 -20.40
C ASP A 36 -4.89 9.98 -20.50
N GLN A 37 -5.23 8.70 -20.69
CA GLN A 37 -6.61 8.22 -20.74
C GLN A 37 -7.37 8.41 -19.41
N HIS A 38 -6.64 8.53 -18.28
CA HIS A 38 -7.20 8.66 -16.95
C HIS A 38 -7.25 10.12 -16.52
N ARG A 39 -8.47 10.67 -16.40
CA ARG A 39 -8.72 12.00 -15.82
C ARG A 39 -8.26 12.04 -14.35
N MET A 40 -7.91 13.23 -13.85
CA MET A 40 -7.42 13.42 -12.48
C MET A 40 -8.33 12.78 -11.41
N SER A 41 -9.66 12.91 -11.55
CA SER A 41 -10.60 12.28 -10.63
C SER A 41 -10.46 10.75 -10.55
N ARG A 42 -10.15 10.08 -11.67
CA ARG A 42 -9.89 8.64 -11.69
C ARG A 42 -8.56 8.28 -11.04
N ARG A 43 -7.54 9.12 -11.18
CA ARG A 43 -6.23 8.91 -10.56
C ARG A 43 -6.32 8.99 -9.03
N LEU A 44 -7.04 10.00 -8.52
CA LEU A 44 -7.32 10.15 -7.09
C LEU A 44 -8.20 9.01 -6.55
N LEU A 45 -9.27 8.67 -7.27
CA LEU A 45 -10.14 7.56 -6.88
C LEU A 45 -9.37 6.24 -6.86
N ALA A 46 -8.51 5.97 -7.85
CA ALA A 46 -7.71 4.76 -7.90
C ALA A 46 -6.78 4.67 -6.69
N GLY A 47 -6.04 5.74 -6.36
CA GLY A 47 -5.17 5.75 -5.18
C GLY A 47 -5.92 5.50 -3.87
N LEU A 48 -7.10 6.10 -3.69
CA LEU A 48 -7.91 5.84 -2.49
C LEU A 48 -8.51 4.42 -2.47
N TRP A 49 -9.09 4.00 -3.58
CA TRP A 49 -9.89 2.78 -3.68
C TRP A 49 -9.05 1.51 -3.64
N LEU A 50 -7.91 1.50 -4.32
CA LEU A 50 -7.02 0.34 -4.36
C LEU A 50 -6.52 0.00 -2.95
N THR A 51 -5.94 0.99 -2.25
CA THR A 51 -5.53 0.82 -0.85
C THR A 51 -6.71 0.43 0.04
N ALA A 52 -7.90 1.03 -0.14
CA ALA A 52 -9.08 0.67 0.66
C ALA A 52 -9.47 -0.80 0.54
N CYS A 53 -9.21 -1.44 -0.61
CA CYS A 53 -9.52 -2.84 -0.85
C CYS A 53 -8.43 -3.78 -0.34
N THR A 54 -7.16 -3.41 -0.49
CA THR A 54 -6.01 -4.29 -0.16
C THR A 54 -5.57 -4.16 1.28
N TYR A 55 -5.57 -2.95 1.84
CA TYR A 55 -5.07 -2.70 3.19
C TYR A 55 -5.76 -3.52 4.29
N PRO A 56 -7.10 -3.67 4.32
CA PRO A 56 -7.76 -4.51 5.33
C PRO A 56 -7.36 -5.98 5.20
N ILE A 57 -7.09 -6.47 3.99
CA ILE A 57 -6.63 -7.85 3.78
C ILE A 57 -5.25 -8.02 4.40
N ILE A 58 -4.33 -7.10 4.11
CA ILE A 58 -2.96 -7.14 4.63
C ILE A 58 -2.93 -7.00 6.15
N VAL A 59 -3.79 -6.18 6.73
CA VAL A 59 -3.76 -5.84 8.16
C VAL A 59 -4.60 -6.78 9.03
N LEU A 60 -5.70 -7.31 8.51
CA LEU A 60 -6.62 -8.11 9.31
C LEU A 60 -6.57 -9.60 8.95
N VAL A 61 -6.29 -9.93 7.68
CA VAL A 61 -6.35 -11.32 7.19
C VAL A 61 -4.98 -11.98 7.24
N VAL A 62 -3.92 -11.33 6.73
CA VAL A 62 -2.58 -11.95 6.69
C VAL A 62 -2.00 -12.23 8.10
N PRO A 63 -2.15 -11.36 9.12
CA PRO A 63 -1.63 -11.60 10.46
C PRO A 63 -2.28 -12.79 11.18
N TYR A 64 -3.45 -13.23 10.72
CA TYR A 64 -4.10 -14.43 11.24
C TYR A 64 -3.30 -15.71 10.91
N TRP A 65 -2.58 -15.70 9.78
CA TRP A 65 -1.80 -16.84 9.30
C TRP A 65 -0.31 -16.73 9.65
N TYR A 66 0.23 -15.51 9.63
CA TYR A 66 1.64 -15.24 9.87
C TYR A 66 1.77 -14.11 10.87
N ASP A 67 2.25 -14.42 12.08
CA ASP A 67 2.42 -13.42 13.15
C ASP A 67 3.50 -12.40 12.72
N PRO A 68 3.15 -11.13 12.49
CA PRO A 68 4.11 -10.13 12.00
C PRO A 68 5.26 -9.87 13.00
N GLY A 69 5.09 -10.19 14.28
CA GLY A 69 6.12 -10.05 15.31
C GLY A 69 7.11 -11.22 15.37
N LYS A 70 6.71 -12.42 14.93
CA LYS A 70 7.58 -13.62 14.96
C LYS A 70 8.04 -14.09 13.59
N GLU A 71 7.18 -13.95 12.59
CA GLU A 71 7.32 -14.51 11.25
C GLU A 71 7.27 -13.40 10.19
N ARG A 72 7.89 -12.25 10.49
CA ARG A 72 7.85 -11.04 9.65
C ARG A 72 8.17 -11.30 8.18
N ILE A 73 9.20 -12.12 7.89
CA ILE A 73 9.57 -12.45 6.51
C ILE A 73 8.45 -13.20 5.79
N ALA A 74 7.84 -14.19 6.44
CA ALA A 74 6.71 -14.93 5.86
C ALA A 74 5.48 -14.03 5.68
N TYR A 75 5.20 -13.18 6.66
CA TYR A 75 4.15 -12.16 6.56
C TYR A 75 4.36 -11.27 5.33
N LEU A 76 5.56 -10.69 5.14
CA LEU A 76 5.85 -9.81 4.01
C LEU A 76 5.79 -10.54 2.66
N LEU A 77 6.36 -11.74 2.58
CA LEU A 77 6.35 -12.55 1.35
C LEU A 77 4.95 -12.91 0.88
N VAL A 78 3.96 -12.94 1.78
CA VAL A 78 2.56 -13.20 1.44
C VAL A 78 1.78 -11.91 1.24
N ALA A 79 1.96 -10.93 2.13
CA ALA A 79 1.28 -9.65 2.05
C ALA A 79 1.61 -8.89 0.77
N GLU A 80 2.90 -8.85 0.39
CA GLU A 80 3.37 -8.05 -0.72
C GLU A 80 2.80 -8.51 -2.08
N PRO A 81 2.84 -9.80 -2.46
CA PRO A 81 2.19 -10.26 -3.69
C PRO A 81 0.67 -10.04 -3.71
N ILE A 82 0.00 -10.22 -2.56
CA ILE A 82 -1.45 -9.98 -2.46
C ILE A 82 -1.75 -8.51 -2.77
N ALA A 83 -1.00 -7.57 -2.20
CA ALA A 83 -1.18 -6.15 -2.46
C ALA A 83 -0.86 -5.81 -3.92
N HIS A 84 0.34 -6.16 -4.42
CA HIS A 84 0.77 -5.82 -5.78
C HIS A 84 -0.16 -6.37 -6.87
N PHE A 85 -0.39 -7.68 -6.86
CA PHE A 85 -1.22 -8.31 -7.89
C PHE A 85 -2.71 -8.02 -7.68
N GLY A 86 -3.14 -7.90 -6.42
CA GLY A 86 -4.49 -7.49 -6.07
C GLY A 86 -4.83 -6.11 -6.61
N GLU A 87 -3.97 -5.12 -6.41
CA GLU A 87 -4.20 -3.76 -6.89
C GLU A 87 -4.17 -3.67 -8.42
N CYS A 88 -3.24 -4.36 -9.07
CA CYS A 88 -3.21 -4.42 -10.54
C CYS A 88 -4.51 -5.03 -11.09
N LEU A 89 -4.98 -6.13 -10.49
CA LEU A 89 -6.22 -6.78 -10.89
C LEU A 89 -7.44 -5.89 -10.63
N LEU A 90 -7.55 -5.31 -9.43
CA LEU A 90 -8.65 -4.41 -9.06
C LEU A 90 -8.69 -3.18 -9.96
N PHE A 91 -7.54 -2.59 -10.28
CA PHE A 91 -7.46 -1.47 -11.21
C PHE A 91 -7.95 -1.87 -12.60
N TYR A 92 -7.50 -3.01 -13.12
CA TYR A 92 -7.94 -3.50 -14.42
C TYR A 92 -9.45 -3.79 -14.45
N LEU A 93 -10.00 -4.39 -13.40
CA LEU A 93 -11.45 -4.66 -13.29
C LEU A 93 -12.27 -3.37 -13.19
N ALA A 94 -11.75 -2.34 -12.51
CA ALA A 94 -12.46 -1.07 -12.33
C ALA A 94 -12.38 -0.13 -13.54
N PHE A 95 -11.27 -0.13 -14.28
CA PHE A 95 -10.99 0.87 -15.32
C PHE A 95 -10.71 0.29 -16.71
N GLY A 96 -10.76 -1.04 -16.86
CA GLY A 96 -10.60 -1.71 -18.15
C GLY A 96 -11.75 -1.47 -19.12
N PRO A 97 -11.54 -1.65 -20.43
CA PRO A 97 -10.26 -1.97 -21.08
C PRO A 97 -9.30 -0.77 -21.17
N LEU A 98 -8.00 -1.02 -21.03
CA LEU A 98 -6.94 0.01 -20.98
C LEU A 98 -6.28 0.18 -22.35
N ARG A 99 -6.13 1.42 -22.84
CA ARG A 99 -5.41 1.70 -24.10
C ARG A 99 -3.90 1.51 -23.94
N ASN A 100 -3.36 1.88 -22.78
CA ASN A 100 -1.95 1.74 -22.43
C ASN A 100 -1.74 0.72 -21.31
N PHE A 101 -2.15 -0.53 -21.53
CA PHE A 101 -2.17 -1.60 -20.51
C PHE A 101 -0.86 -1.69 -19.70
N TRP A 102 0.28 -1.87 -20.36
CA TRP A 102 1.56 -2.06 -19.67
C TRP A 102 2.02 -0.85 -18.85
N ARG A 103 1.77 0.37 -19.36
CA ARG A 103 2.12 1.59 -18.64
C ARG A 103 1.27 1.74 -17.39
N ASP A 104 -0.04 1.52 -17.50
CA ASP A 104 -0.95 1.66 -16.39
C ASP A 104 -0.71 0.58 -15.31
N MET A 105 -0.47 -0.68 -15.73
CA MET A 105 -0.09 -1.77 -14.81
C MET A 105 1.25 -1.48 -14.13
N ALA A 106 2.26 -1.01 -14.86
CA ALA A 106 3.54 -0.63 -14.28
C ALA A 106 3.39 0.54 -13.29
N ALA A 107 2.52 1.52 -13.57
CA ALA A 107 2.26 2.63 -12.66
C ALA A 107 1.58 2.17 -11.37
N VAL A 108 0.59 1.27 -11.45
CA VAL A 108 -0.08 0.70 -10.27
C VAL A 108 0.89 -0.14 -9.45
N PHE A 109 1.65 -1.01 -10.11
CA PHE A 109 2.68 -1.81 -9.46
C PHE A 109 3.73 -0.94 -8.75
N ALA A 110 4.23 0.11 -9.42
CA ALA A 110 5.20 1.03 -8.85
C ALA A 110 4.63 1.85 -7.69
N ALA A 111 3.34 2.18 -7.72
CA ALA A 111 2.68 2.88 -6.62
C ALA A 111 2.68 2.02 -5.35
N ASN A 112 2.26 0.76 -5.47
CA ASN A 112 2.26 -0.19 -4.35
C ASN A 112 3.69 -0.41 -3.81
N LEU A 113 4.66 -0.63 -4.70
CA LEU A 113 6.06 -0.84 -4.33
C LEU A 113 6.66 0.37 -3.60
N ALA A 114 6.32 1.60 -4.04
CA ALA A 114 6.78 2.82 -3.40
C ALA A 114 6.19 2.99 -1.98
N SER A 115 4.90 2.67 -1.83
CA SER A 115 4.23 2.67 -0.52
C SER A 115 4.84 1.65 0.43
N PHE A 116 5.04 0.42 -0.05
CA PHE A 116 5.69 -0.66 0.70
C PHE A 116 7.10 -0.26 1.14
N GLY A 117 7.94 0.20 0.21
CA GLY A 117 9.33 0.57 0.49
C GLY A 117 9.46 1.71 1.49
N LEU A 118 8.57 2.71 1.43
CA LEU A 118 8.53 3.79 2.43
C LEU A 118 8.02 3.30 3.78
N GLY A 119 7.02 2.42 3.80
CA GLY A 119 6.53 1.78 5.02
C GLY A 119 7.64 1.02 5.74
N GLU A 120 8.40 0.21 5.01
CA GLU A 120 9.56 -0.51 5.56
C GLU A 120 10.63 0.46 6.08
N LEU A 121 10.98 1.49 5.31
CA LEU A 121 11.98 2.48 5.73
C LEU A 121 11.57 3.23 7.01
N LEU A 122 10.28 3.55 7.16
CA LEU A 122 9.74 4.12 8.39
C LEU A 122 9.80 3.14 9.55
N TYR A 123 9.45 1.87 9.32
CA TYR A 123 9.56 0.83 10.33
C TYR A 123 10.99 0.68 10.87
N TYR A 124 11.98 0.63 9.96
CA TYR A 124 13.40 0.59 10.32
C TYR A 124 13.87 1.86 11.03
N SER A 125 13.59 3.05 10.48
CA SER A 125 14.06 4.32 11.04
C SER A 125 13.44 4.66 12.39
N LEU A 126 12.22 4.20 12.66
CA LEU A 126 11.54 4.38 13.94
C LEU A 126 12.00 3.37 15.00
N GLY A 127 12.86 2.39 14.66
CA GLY A 127 13.49 1.47 15.60
C GLY A 127 12.58 0.34 16.11
N PHE A 128 11.58 -0.07 15.32
CA PHE A 128 10.75 -1.24 15.61
C PHE A 128 11.45 -2.58 15.28
N TYR A 129 12.70 -2.54 14.83
CA TYR A 129 13.50 -3.74 14.55
C TYR A 129 14.24 -4.27 15.80
N ASP A 130 14.44 -3.43 16.83
CA ASP A 130 15.22 -3.76 18.03
C ASP A 130 14.34 -4.08 19.26
N ALA A 131 13.03 -4.36 19.07
CA ALA A 131 12.06 -4.65 20.13
C ALA A 131 11.60 -6.12 20.14
#